data_AF-A0A3M1AP08-F1
#
_entry.id   AF-A0A3M1AP08-F1
#
_cell.length_a   1.000
_cell.length_b   1.000
_cell.length_c   1.000
_cell.angle_alpha   90.00
_cell.angle_beta   90.00
_cell.angle_gamma   90.00
#
_symmetry.space_group_name_H-M   'P 1'
#
loop_
_entity.id
_entity.type
_entity.pdbx_description
1 polymer ?
#
loop_
_entity_poly.entity_id
_entity_poly.type
_entity_poly.pdbx_seq_one_letter_code
_entity_poly.pdbx_strand_id
1 'polypeptide(L)'
;MKCPRCGGTLRCRRVPPGIEIDVCMRCYGLWFDRGEAALWGDLATDVPGIERIAGKGRGQALTCPRCGGRLEEIRFAAQRHLALDRCTTCHGIWFDRDEILEFDRMAEKLRASGELESILDAYRDAEYPEFRPLHPRSSWEIVRESILLYQKNFPAFFTILLLPVLAIVAAGIGQGVVENVDSRFHVPALEGQLLSGFVSLLLGQVATGALTHAVSERYLGRPVRILSAYRIALMRLFPLLFVGLSFGLVTFLGIGIVGICIGVLRPILLARGMSSLLFLLLLPGLGFTLWFALRWLLTAPVIVLEGRGPLAAMGRSADLVRGFRCHALGVLLLLGFVFSVAPHSLGSLLSLLQRDGIVAGGGRLLLEAILLPLFFVALVLLYYDLRVRKEDFGIEEIRGWIEKEG
;
A
#
# COMPACT_ATOMS: atom_id res chain seq x y z
N MET A 1 39.21 1.28 4.46
CA MET A 1 39.88 2.60 4.59
C MET A 1 39.92 3.03 6.07
N LYS A 2 40.67 4.08 6.47
CA LYS A 2 40.67 4.61 7.85
C LYS A 2 39.90 5.92 7.93
N CYS A 3 39.08 6.08 8.97
CA CYS A 3 38.30 7.28 9.20
C CYS A 3 39.21 8.48 9.45
N PRO A 4 39.04 9.60 8.72
CA PRO A 4 39.86 10.80 8.89
C PRO A 4 39.70 11.46 10.26
N ARG A 5 38.54 11.28 10.92
CA ARG A 5 38.20 11.97 12.18
C ARG A 5 38.68 11.23 13.43
N CYS A 6 38.50 9.91 13.48
CA CYS A 6 38.77 9.10 14.69
C CYS A 6 39.78 7.96 14.47
N GLY A 7 40.31 7.79 13.25
CA GLY A 7 41.26 6.73 12.90
C GLY A 7 40.69 5.31 12.87
N GLY A 8 39.39 5.14 13.15
CA GLY A 8 38.71 3.84 13.12
C GLY A 8 38.58 3.27 11.70
N THR A 9 38.30 1.97 11.58
CA THR A 9 38.13 1.31 10.27
C THR A 9 36.79 1.72 9.62
N LEU A 10 36.84 2.18 8.38
CA LEU A 10 35.66 2.37 7.53
C LEU A 10 35.23 1.04 6.93
N ARG A 11 33.92 0.79 6.97
CA ARG A 11 33.30 -0.38 6.34
C ARG A 11 32.47 0.09 5.15
N CYS A 12 32.83 -0.37 3.97
CA CYS A 12 32.05 -0.17 2.75
C CYS A 12 30.70 -0.89 2.88
N ARG A 13 29.64 -0.20 2.50
CA ARG A 13 28.25 -0.65 2.52
C ARG A 13 27.63 -0.22 1.20
N ARG A 14 27.06 -1.18 0.47
CA ARG A 14 26.20 -0.85 -0.66
C ARG A 14 24.83 -0.44 -0.16
N VAL A 15 24.38 0.73 -0.58
CA VAL A 15 23.01 1.18 -0.40
C VAL A 15 22.31 1.22 -1.77
N PRO A 16 21.08 0.71 -1.90
CA PRO A 16 20.31 0.83 -3.13
C PRO A 16 20.19 2.30 -3.57
N PRO A 17 20.32 2.63 -4.88
CA PRO A 17 20.32 1.74 -6.05
C PRO A 17 21.71 1.14 -6.44
N GLY A 18 22.72 1.21 -5.57
CA GLY A 18 24.06 0.66 -5.83
C GLY A 18 25.23 1.56 -5.41
N ILE A 19 24.98 2.53 -4.53
CA ILE A 19 25.98 3.48 -4.02
C ILE A 19 26.85 2.76 -2.98
N GLU A 20 28.18 2.85 -3.06
CA GLU A 20 29.11 2.21 -2.14
C GLU A 20 29.60 3.18 -1.06
N ILE A 21 28.81 3.37 0.00
CA ILE A 21 29.16 4.29 1.09
C ILE A 21 30.10 3.63 2.12
N ASP A 22 31.11 4.35 2.58
CA ASP A 22 32.05 3.87 3.60
C ASP A 22 31.73 4.48 4.97
N VAL A 23 31.31 3.63 5.91
CA VAL A 23 30.79 4.07 7.21
C VAL A 23 31.79 3.84 8.34
N CYS A 24 32.02 4.86 9.17
CA CYS A 24 32.77 4.72 10.41
C CYS A 24 31.88 4.29 11.59
N MET A 25 32.09 3.11 12.15
CA MET A 25 31.29 2.62 13.28
C MET A 25 31.62 3.28 14.64
N ARG A 26 32.60 4.20 14.69
CA ARG A 26 33.03 4.86 15.94
C ARG A 26 32.52 6.29 16.06
N CYS A 27 32.62 7.07 14.98
CA CYS A 27 32.14 8.46 14.95
C CYS A 27 30.91 8.67 14.04
N TYR A 28 30.45 7.62 13.36
CA TYR A 28 29.30 7.65 12.45
C TYR A 28 29.45 8.61 11.26
N GLY A 29 30.69 8.97 10.90
CA GLY A 29 30.96 9.72 9.68
C GLY A 29 30.90 8.80 8.45
N LEU A 30 30.53 9.41 7.32
CA LEU A 30 30.29 8.74 6.05
C LEU A 30 31.28 9.25 5.01
N TRP A 31 31.82 8.34 4.20
CA TRP A 31 32.60 8.67 3.03
C TRP A 31 31.82 8.26 1.77
N PHE A 32 31.72 9.20 0.85
CA PHE A 32 31.13 9.03 -0.48
C PHE A 32 32.23 9.22 -1.52
N ASP A 33 32.33 8.27 -2.45
CA ASP A 33 33.15 8.43 -3.62
C ASP A 33 32.53 9.42 -4.62
N ARG A 34 33.32 9.81 -5.62
CA ARG A 34 32.88 10.76 -6.65
C ARG A 34 31.62 10.24 -7.35
N GLY A 35 30.56 11.06 -7.36
CA GLY A 35 29.25 10.75 -7.95
C GLY A 35 28.26 10.10 -6.97
N GLU A 36 28.71 9.64 -5.82
CA GLU A 36 27.88 8.90 -4.87
C GLU A 36 26.99 9.80 -4.01
N ALA A 37 27.48 10.99 -3.65
CA ALA A 37 26.68 11.96 -2.90
C ALA A 37 25.58 12.56 -3.79
N ALA A 38 25.86 12.74 -5.08
CA ALA A 38 24.88 13.11 -6.10
C ALA A 38 23.79 12.04 -6.19
N LEU A 39 24.19 10.78 -6.26
CA LEU A 39 23.28 9.63 -6.36
C LEU A 39 22.44 9.45 -5.08
N TRP A 40 23.04 9.69 -3.90
CA TRP A 40 22.33 9.67 -2.61
C TRP A 40 21.29 10.79 -2.50
N GLY A 41 21.69 12.02 -2.85
CA GLY A 41 20.84 13.19 -2.76
C GLY A 41 19.85 13.35 -3.91
N ASP A 42 19.85 12.46 -4.91
CA ASP A 42 19.11 12.63 -6.18
C ASP A 42 19.39 14.02 -6.80
N LEU A 43 20.67 14.35 -6.91
CA LEU A 43 21.19 15.62 -7.38
C LEU A 43 22.04 15.40 -8.63
N ALA A 44 22.09 16.40 -9.51
CA ALA A 44 22.89 16.32 -10.76
C ALA A 44 24.41 16.27 -10.52
N THR A 45 24.87 16.79 -9.38
CA THR A 45 26.28 16.80 -8.98
C THR A 45 26.40 16.58 -7.48
N ASP A 46 27.55 16.09 -7.02
CA ASP A 46 27.77 15.80 -5.60
C ASP A 46 27.65 17.03 -4.69
N VAL A 47 27.79 18.22 -5.28
CA VAL A 47 27.77 19.52 -4.60
C VAL A 47 27.00 20.51 -5.48
N PRO A 48 25.66 20.47 -5.51
CA PRO A 48 24.87 21.38 -6.33
C PRO A 48 25.05 22.83 -5.84
N GLY A 49 25.24 23.78 -6.77
CA GLY A 49 25.42 25.19 -6.41
C GLY A 49 26.83 25.59 -5.96
N ILE A 50 27.85 24.78 -6.31
CA ILE A 50 29.28 25.07 -6.05
C ILE A 50 29.75 26.43 -6.61
N GLU A 51 28.98 27.04 -7.50
CA GLU A 51 29.25 28.37 -8.07
C GLU A 51 29.05 29.51 -7.05
N ARG A 52 28.41 29.24 -5.90
CA ARG A 52 28.20 30.20 -4.79
C ARG A 52 28.96 29.78 -3.52
N ILE A 53 30.26 29.49 -3.64
CA ILE A 53 31.13 29.21 -2.48
C ILE A 53 31.31 30.47 -1.64
N ALA A 54 30.98 30.38 -0.34
CA ALA A 54 31.12 31.48 0.63
C ALA A 54 32.56 31.65 1.20
N GLY A 55 33.55 30.97 0.61
CA GLY A 55 34.95 30.99 1.01
C GLY A 55 35.46 29.64 1.55
N LYS A 56 36.78 29.53 1.73
CA LYS A 56 37.43 28.36 2.34
C LYS A 56 37.07 28.25 3.82
N GLY A 57 36.60 27.08 4.25
CA GLY A 57 36.33 26.80 5.66
C GLY A 57 37.59 26.81 6.53
N ARG A 58 37.40 26.98 7.85
CA ARG A 58 38.47 27.07 8.87
C ARG A 58 38.77 25.71 9.54
N GLY A 59 38.22 24.62 9.00
CA GLY A 59 38.31 23.27 9.53
C GLY A 59 39.72 22.69 9.58
N GLN A 60 39.90 21.67 10.44
CA GLN A 60 41.15 20.92 10.54
C GLN A 60 41.48 20.26 9.20
N ALA A 61 42.76 20.24 8.82
CA ALA A 61 43.20 19.59 7.60
C ALA A 61 43.07 18.06 7.73
N LEU A 62 41.91 17.52 7.31
CA LEU A 62 41.67 16.09 7.27
C LEU A 62 42.33 15.45 6.05
N THR A 63 42.67 14.16 6.19
CA THR A 63 43.32 13.36 5.13
C THR A 63 42.30 12.44 4.47
N CYS A 64 42.24 12.44 3.14
CA CYS A 64 41.33 11.62 2.37
C CYS A 64 41.55 10.12 2.66
N PRO A 65 40.51 9.39 3.08
CA PRO A 65 40.61 7.97 3.44
C PRO A 65 40.89 7.05 2.23
N ARG A 66 40.62 7.52 1.01
CA ARG A 66 40.79 6.75 -0.23
C ARG A 66 42.14 6.96 -0.91
N CYS A 67 42.58 8.21 -1.08
CA CYS A 67 43.78 8.54 -1.84
C CYS A 67 44.90 9.21 -1.02
N GLY A 68 44.67 9.50 0.26
CA GLY A 68 45.65 10.20 1.12
C GLY A 68 45.84 11.69 0.83
N GLY A 69 45.07 12.27 -0.10
CA GLY A 69 45.09 13.70 -0.41
C GLY A 69 44.48 14.57 0.69
N ARG A 70 44.52 15.89 0.53
CA ARG A 70 43.92 16.84 1.48
C ARG A 70 42.41 16.96 1.25
N LEU A 71 41.62 16.98 2.34
CA LEU A 71 40.23 17.40 2.32
C LEU A 71 40.14 18.92 2.52
N GLU A 72 39.37 19.60 1.66
CA GLU A 72 39.05 21.02 1.78
C GLU A 72 37.57 21.18 2.15
N GLU A 73 37.30 21.96 3.20
CA GLU A 73 35.96 22.28 3.67
C GLU A 73 35.29 23.28 2.72
N ILE A 74 34.19 22.86 2.11
CA ILE A 74 33.32 23.65 1.23
C ILE A 74 32.10 24.11 2.03
N ARG A 75 31.80 25.41 1.98
CA ARG A 75 30.63 26.02 2.63
C ARG A 75 29.66 26.58 1.61
N PHE A 76 28.37 26.28 1.79
CA PHE A 76 27.32 26.76 0.92
C PHE A 76 26.84 28.16 1.34
N ALA A 77 26.81 29.13 0.42
CA ALA A 77 26.32 30.48 0.72
C ALA A 77 24.83 30.53 1.12
N ALA A 78 24.03 29.60 0.61
CA ALA A 78 22.60 29.51 0.89
C ALA A 78 22.27 28.87 2.25
N GLN A 79 23.19 28.08 2.82
CA GLN A 79 23.01 27.37 4.09
C GLN A 79 24.32 27.40 4.90
N ARG A 80 24.40 28.35 5.83
CA ARG A 80 25.63 28.62 6.61
C ARG A 80 26.07 27.47 7.54
N HIS A 81 25.21 26.48 7.77
CA HIS A 81 25.47 25.37 8.69
C HIS A 81 26.01 24.10 8.00
N LEU A 82 25.83 23.99 6.68
CA LEU A 82 26.34 22.86 5.91
C LEU A 82 27.79 23.14 5.46
N ALA A 83 28.73 22.48 6.12
CA ALA A 83 30.13 22.40 5.73
C ALA A 83 30.40 20.97 5.28
N LEU A 84 30.97 20.77 4.09
CA LEU A 84 31.32 19.45 3.58
C LEU A 84 32.80 19.38 3.27
N ASP A 85 33.45 18.28 3.62
CA ASP A 85 34.88 18.09 3.38
C ASP A 85 35.10 17.31 2.07
N ARG A 86 35.59 18.00 1.03
CA ARG A 86 35.82 17.40 -0.29
C ARG A 86 37.31 17.18 -0.55
N CYS A 87 37.66 16.01 -1.09
CA CYS A 87 39.03 15.76 -1.52
C CYS A 87 39.38 16.53 -2.79
N THR A 88 40.53 17.21 -2.79
CA THR A 88 41.04 17.93 -3.96
C THR A 88 41.59 17.01 -5.05
N THR A 89 41.89 15.75 -4.73
CA THR A 89 42.49 14.78 -5.66
C THR A 89 41.46 13.82 -6.25
N CYS A 90 40.75 13.05 -5.41
CA CYS A 90 39.79 12.04 -5.88
C CYS A 90 38.34 12.54 -5.92
N HIS A 91 38.10 13.77 -5.45
CA HIS A 91 36.78 14.41 -5.40
C HIS A 91 35.71 13.74 -4.56
N GLY A 92 36.06 12.72 -3.76
CA GLY A 92 35.16 12.14 -2.76
C GLY A 92 34.83 13.12 -1.63
N ILE A 93 33.73 12.88 -0.95
CA ILE A 93 33.15 13.76 0.06
C ILE A 93 33.05 13.01 1.38
N TRP A 94 33.51 13.67 2.44
CA TRP A 94 33.31 13.25 3.81
C TRP A 94 32.14 14.03 4.42
N PHE A 95 31.23 13.30 5.07
CA PHE A 95 30.13 13.85 5.85
C PHE A 95 30.34 13.47 7.31
N ASP A 96 30.36 14.46 8.20
CA ASP A 96 30.22 14.22 9.62
C ASP A 96 28.77 13.87 9.98
N ARG A 97 28.59 13.27 11.18
CA ARG A 97 27.32 12.69 11.64
C ARG A 97 26.11 13.61 11.47
N ASP A 98 26.28 14.89 11.76
CA ASP A 98 25.18 15.86 11.79
C ASP A 98 24.97 16.56 10.42
N GLU A 99 25.93 16.45 9.51
CA GLU A 99 25.94 17.13 8.21
C GLU A 99 25.07 16.42 7.17
N ILE A 100 24.96 15.09 7.24
CA ILE A 100 24.12 14.30 6.32
C ILE A 100 22.63 14.69 6.42
N LEU A 101 22.15 14.98 7.62
CA LEU A 101 20.76 15.40 7.87
C LEU A 101 20.48 16.82 7.34
N GLU A 102 21.50 17.65 7.21
CA GLU A 102 21.38 18.98 6.61
C GLU A 102 21.44 18.91 5.08
N PHE A 103 22.28 18.03 4.54
CA PHE A 103 22.35 17.75 3.11
C PHE A 103 21.01 17.24 2.55
N ASP A 104 20.36 16.29 3.21
CA ASP A 104 19.05 15.77 2.76
C ASP A 104 17.97 16.87 2.73
N ARG A 105 17.94 17.74 3.76
CA ARG A 105 17.02 18.88 3.82
C ARG A 105 17.29 19.93 2.73
N MET A 106 18.54 20.08 2.31
CA MET A 106 18.91 20.93 1.19
C MET A 106 18.43 20.32 -0.13
N ALA A 107 18.70 19.03 -0.35
CA ALA A 107 18.32 18.32 -1.54
C ALA A 107 16.80 18.37 -1.75
N GLU A 108 16.01 18.18 -0.69
CA GLU A 108 14.55 18.28 -0.73
C GLU A 108 14.05 19.67 -1.17
N LYS A 109 14.67 20.75 -0.66
CA LYS A 109 14.33 22.13 -1.07
C LYS A 109 14.66 22.41 -2.54
N LEU A 110 15.77 21.88 -3.05
CA LEU A 110 16.17 22.04 -4.45
C LEU A 110 15.26 21.26 -5.40
N ARG A 111 14.75 20.09 -4.97
CA ARG A 111 13.72 19.35 -5.71
C ARG A 111 12.41 20.13 -5.79
N ALA A 112 12.02 20.84 -4.72
CA ALA A 112 10.78 21.62 -4.67
C ALA A 112 10.78 22.87 -5.58
N SER A 113 11.93 23.34 -6.06
CA SER A 113 12.04 24.56 -6.88
C SER A 113 11.85 24.37 -8.40
N GLY A 114 11.56 23.16 -8.89
CA GLY A 114 11.00 22.94 -10.25
C GLY A 114 11.95 23.04 -11.45
N GLU A 115 13.19 23.50 -11.32
CA GLU A 115 14.15 23.53 -12.45
C GLU A 115 14.68 22.14 -12.86
N LEU A 116 14.55 21.14 -11.98
CA LEU A 116 15.14 19.81 -12.14
C LEU A 116 14.25 18.81 -12.90
N GLU A 117 12.95 19.09 -13.04
CA GLU A 117 11.97 18.18 -13.67
C GLU A 117 12.30 17.90 -15.16
N SER A 118 12.82 18.89 -15.89
CA SER A 118 13.16 18.72 -17.31
C SER A 118 14.41 17.87 -17.56
N ILE A 119 15.34 17.83 -16.61
CA ILE A 119 16.58 17.05 -16.68
C ILE A 119 16.32 15.61 -16.20
N LEU A 120 15.44 15.44 -15.21
CA LEU A 120 14.99 14.13 -14.72
C LEU A 120 14.20 13.36 -15.78
N ASP A 121 13.43 14.05 -16.62
CA ASP A 121 12.70 13.43 -17.73
C ASP A 121 13.64 12.77 -18.76
N ALA A 122 14.84 13.31 -18.98
CA ALA A 122 15.85 12.72 -19.88
C ALA A 122 16.61 11.55 -19.25
N TYR A 123 16.64 11.44 -17.92
CA TYR A 123 17.33 10.37 -17.19
C TYR A 123 16.42 9.18 -16.84
N ARG A 124 15.10 9.39 -16.83
CA ARG A 124 14.07 8.37 -16.53
C ARG A 124 14.03 7.21 -17.53
N ASP A 125 14.64 7.36 -18.71
CA ASP A 125 14.68 6.33 -19.76
C ASP A 125 15.82 5.31 -19.57
N ALA A 126 16.71 5.50 -18.56
CA ALA A 126 17.80 4.58 -18.25
C ALA A 126 17.44 3.63 -17.08
N GLU A 127 16.70 2.58 -17.41
CA GLU A 127 16.73 1.23 -16.80
C GLU A 127 17.12 1.08 -15.30
N TYR A 128 16.29 1.58 -14.36
CA TYR A 128 16.23 1.09 -12.97
C TYR A 128 14.79 1.19 -12.40
N PRO A 129 14.32 0.22 -11.57
CA PRO A 129 12.92 0.21 -11.09
C PRO A 129 12.64 1.30 -10.04
N GLU A 130 11.54 2.02 -10.25
CA GLU A 130 11.00 3.12 -9.42
C GLU A 130 10.99 2.83 -7.90
N PHE A 131 11.96 3.33 -7.12
CA PHE A 131 11.79 3.50 -5.68
C PHE A 131 11.15 4.87 -5.43
N ARG A 132 9.85 4.89 -5.08
CA ARG A 132 9.15 6.13 -4.68
C ARG A 132 9.08 6.20 -3.15
N PRO A 133 9.73 7.17 -2.48
CA PRO A 133 9.59 7.33 -1.03
C PRO A 133 8.12 7.49 -0.68
N LEU A 134 7.68 6.76 0.35
CA LEU A 134 6.29 6.69 0.78
C LEU A 134 5.91 7.99 1.49
N HIS A 135 5.25 8.91 0.78
CA HIS A 135 4.72 10.15 1.33
C HIS A 135 3.22 10.00 1.66
N PRO A 136 2.69 10.76 2.64
CA PRO A 136 1.26 10.79 2.91
C PRO A 136 0.48 11.27 1.67
N ARG A 137 -0.57 10.54 1.29
CA ARG A 137 -1.39 10.81 0.10
C ARG A 137 -2.81 11.20 0.46
N SER A 138 -3.43 12.03 -0.36
CA SER A 138 -4.87 12.31 -0.30
C SER A 138 -5.70 11.09 -0.73
N SER A 139 -6.99 11.07 -0.37
CA SER A 139 -7.87 9.93 -0.68
C SER A 139 -8.00 9.71 -2.20
N TRP A 140 -8.03 10.79 -2.99
CA TRP A 140 -8.05 10.72 -4.45
C TRP A 140 -6.73 10.21 -5.03
N GLU A 141 -5.58 10.65 -4.50
CA GLU A 141 -4.26 10.14 -4.94
C GLU A 141 -4.11 8.66 -4.69
N ILE A 142 -4.62 8.13 -3.57
CA ILE A 142 -4.64 6.67 -3.32
C ILE A 142 -5.40 5.96 -4.45
N VAL A 143 -6.60 6.42 -4.79
CA VAL A 143 -7.41 5.80 -5.85
C VAL A 143 -6.75 5.93 -7.22
N ARG A 144 -6.21 7.12 -7.56
CA ARG A 144 -5.47 7.36 -8.80
C ARG A 144 -4.25 6.45 -8.92
N GLU A 145 -3.40 6.38 -7.91
CA GLU A 145 -2.23 5.50 -7.90
C GLU A 145 -2.64 4.03 -7.93
N SER A 146 -3.77 3.67 -7.33
CA SER A 146 -4.31 2.31 -7.42
C SER A 146 -4.70 1.94 -8.83
N ILE A 147 -5.34 2.85 -9.57
CA ILE A 147 -5.68 2.66 -10.99
C ILE A 147 -4.40 2.50 -11.82
N LEU A 148 -3.40 3.36 -11.62
CA LEU A 148 -2.14 3.30 -12.35
C LEU A 148 -1.37 2.00 -12.05
N LEU A 149 -1.27 1.60 -10.79
CA LEU A 149 -0.59 0.37 -10.40
C LEU A 149 -1.33 -0.86 -10.93
N TYR A 150 -2.67 -0.83 -10.90
CA TYR A 150 -3.50 -1.89 -11.45
C TYR A 150 -3.34 -2.01 -12.97
N GLN A 151 -3.39 -0.90 -13.71
CA GLN A 151 -3.22 -0.88 -15.17
C GLN A 151 -1.85 -1.41 -15.59
N LYS A 152 -0.76 -0.95 -14.94
CA LYS A 152 0.61 -1.41 -15.23
C LYS A 152 0.82 -2.90 -14.98
N ASN A 153 0.02 -3.52 -14.10
CA ASN A 153 0.22 -4.90 -13.64
C ASN A 153 -1.04 -5.77 -13.81
N PHE A 154 -1.92 -5.37 -14.73
CA PHE A 154 -3.23 -5.97 -14.94
C PHE A 154 -3.16 -7.50 -15.09
N PRO A 155 -2.28 -8.09 -15.93
CA PRO A 155 -2.26 -9.53 -16.13
C PRO A 155 -1.96 -10.29 -14.84
N ALA A 156 -1.03 -9.80 -14.01
CA ALA A 156 -0.62 -10.48 -12.80
C ALA A 156 -1.75 -10.49 -11.75
N PHE A 157 -2.36 -9.33 -11.49
CA PHE A 157 -3.45 -9.23 -10.50
C PHE A 157 -4.73 -9.92 -10.97
N PHE A 158 -5.07 -9.80 -12.25
CA PHE A 158 -6.23 -10.47 -12.81
C PHE A 158 -6.06 -12.00 -12.80
N THR A 159 -4.88 -12.53 -13.14
CA THR A 159 -4.63 -13.98 -13.09
C THR A 159 -4.73 -14.54 -11.67
N ILE A 160 -4.24 -13.81 -10.66
CA ILE A 160 -4.40 -14.20 -9.25
C ILE A 160 -5.88 -14.24 -8.88
N LEU A 161 -6.71 -13.33 -9.36
CA LEU A 161 -8.14 -13.33 -9.05
C LEU A 161 -8.94 -14.36 -9.88
N LEU A 162 -8.52 -14.64 -11.11
CA LEU A 162 -9.26 -15.46 -12.07
C LEU A 162 -9.51 -16.88 -11.53
N LEU A 163 -8.50 -17.53 -10.95
CA LEU A 163 -8.61 -18.89 -10.45
C LEU A 163 -9.71 -19.06 -9.37
N PRO A 164 -9.72 -18.29 -8.25
CA PRO A 164 -10.76 -18.41 -7.25
C PRO A 164 -12.13 -17.98 -7.78
N VAL A 165 -12.21 -16.97 -8.65
CA VAL A 165 -13.48 -16.55 -9.25
C VAL A 165 -14.07 -17.64 -10.14
N LEU A 166 -13.26 -18.26 -11.00
CA LEU A 166 -13.72 -19.39 -11.83
C LEU A 166 -14.16 -20.58 -10.98
N ALA A 167 -13.45 -20.87 -9.89
CA ALA A 167 -13.83 -21.94 -8.98
C ALA A 167 -15.15 -21.64 -8.23
N ILE A 168 -15.37 -20.39 -7.81
CA ILE A 168 -16.64 -19.94 -7.22
C ILE A 168 -17.79 -20.05 -8.23
N VAL A 169 -17.58 -19.56 -9.45
CA VAL A 169 -18.59 -19.62 -10.52
C VAL A 169 -18.91 -21.08 -10.88
N ALA A 170 -17.90 -21.95 -11.01
CA ALA A 170 -18.08 -23.36 -11.28
C ALA A 170 -18.85 -24.07 -10.15
N ALA A 171 -18.55 -23.75 -8.88
CA ALA A 171 -19.29 -24.26 -7.74
C ALA A 171 -20.77 -23.81 -7.78
N GLY A 172 -21.03 -22.54 -8.05
CA GLY A 172 -22.39 -22.01 -8.19
C GLY A 172 -23.19 -22.63 -9.34
N ILE A 173 -22.56 -22.82 -10.51
CA ILE A 173 -23.18 -23.52 -11.65
C ILE A 173 -23.48 -24.97 -11.28
N GLY A 174 -22.51 -25.67 -10.68
CA GLY A 174 -22.67 -27.05 -10.24
C GLY A 174 -23.86 -27.22 -9.29
N GLN A 175 -24.01 -26.30 -8.33
CA GLN A 175 -25.18 -26.28 -7.45
C GLN A 175 -26.49 -26.04 -8.18
N GLY A 176 -26.55 -25.06 -9.09
CA GLY A 176 -27.77 -24.80 -9.85
C GLY A 176 -28.21 -26.00 -10.69
N VAL A 177 -27.26 -26.78 -11.21
CA VAL A 177 -27.56 -28.05 -11.90
C VAL A 177 -28.09 -29.09 -10.91
N VAL A 178 -27.44 -29.25 -9.75
CA VAL A 178 -27.88 -30.20 -8.71
C VAL A 178 -29.29 -29.85 -8.21
N GLU A 179 -29.57 -28.60 -7.86
CA GLU A 179 -30.90 -28.16 -7.38
C GLU A 179 -32.00 -28.39 -8.44
N ASN A 180 -31.70 -28.23 -9.73
CA ASN A 180 -32.63 -28.53 -10.82
C ASN A 180 -32.92 -30.04 -10.97
N VAL A 181 -31.98 -30.91 -10.57
CA VAL A 181 -32.18 -32.36 -10.52
C VAL A 181 -32.91 -32.75 -9.22
N ASP A 182 -32.52 -32.15 -8.10
CA ASP A 182 -32.98 -32.48 -6.74
C ASP A 182 -34.43 -32.03 -6.46
N SER A 183 -34.85 -30.92 -7.08
CA SER A 183 -36.27 -30.51 -7.12
C SER A 183 -37.19 -31.57 -7.73
N ARG A 184 -36.64 -32.52 -8.51
CA ARG A 184 -37.38 -33.71 -8.99
C ARG A 184 -37.46 -34.83 -7.94
N PHE A 185 -36.66 -34.79 -6.87
CA PHE A 185 -36.45 -35.89 -5.90
C PHE A 185 -36.60 -35.52 -4.40
N HIS A 186 -36.99 -34.28 -4.04
CA HIS A 186 -37.37 -33.87 -2.66
C HIS A 186 -36.29 -34.12 -1.58
N VAL A 187 -35.01 -33.99 -1.93
CA VAL A 187 -33.88 -34.04 -0.99
C VAL A 187 -33.54 -32.61 -0.54
N PRO A 188 -32.99 -32.37 0.68
CA PRO A 188 -32.91 -31.03 1.23
C PRO A 188 -31.78 -30.22 0.60
N ALA A 189 -32.15 -29.30 -0.29
CA ALA A 189 -31.26 -28.33 -0.99
C ALA A 189 -30.33 -27.51 -0.07
N LEU A 190 -30.60 -27.47 1.24
CA LEU A 190 -29.86 -26.68 2.21
C LEU A 190 -28.41 -27.15 2.41
N GLU A 191 -28.14 -28.47 2.38
CA GLU A 191 -26.79 -29.01 2.58
C GLU A 191 -25.84 -28.61 1.46
N GLY A 192 -26.32 -28.68 0.22
CA GLY A 192 -25.59 -28.23 -0.96
C GLY A 192 -25.24 -26.74 -0.88
N GLN A 193 -26.22 -25.90 -0.52
CA GLN A 193 -26.06 -24.44 -0.36
C GLN A 193 -24.99 -24.07 0.66
N LEU A 194 -25.00 -24.73 1.82
CA LEU A 194 -24.01 -24.50 2.87
C LEU A 194 -22.59 -24.87 2.42
N LEU A 195 -22.44 -26.01 1.73
CA LEU A 195 -21.13 -26.46 1.25
C LEU A 195 -20.51 -25.48 0.24
N SER A 196 -21.25 -25.06 -0.79
CA SER A 196 -20.71 -24.10 -1.76
C SER A 196 -20.51 -22.71 -1.18
N GLY A 197 -21.39 -22.27 -0.28
CA GLY A 197 -21.18 -21.03 0.48
C GLY A 197 -19.87 -21.08 1.25
N PHE A 198 -19.58 -22.20 1.92
CA PHE A 198 -18.32 -22.41 2.61
C PHE A 198 -17.11 -22.44 1.67
N VAL A 199 -17.19 -23.17 0.54
CA VAL A 199 -16.13 -23.19 -0.49
C VAL A 199 -15.87 -21.79 -1.05
N SER A 200 -16.93 -21.02 -1.33
CA SER A 200 -16.84 -19.66 -1.84
C SER A 200 -16.18 -18.73 -0.83
N LEU A 201 -16.52 -18.88 0.45
CA LEU A 201 -15.89 -18.14 1.55
C LEU A 201 -14.40 -18.48 1.65
N LEU A 202 -14.02 -19.76 1.58
CA LEU A 202 -12.62 -20.19 1.57
C LEU A 202 -11.84 -19.55 0.41
N LEU A 203 -12.35 -19.67 -0.81
CA LEU A 203 -11.72 -19.14 -2.02
C LEU A 203 -11.61 -17.61 -1.99
N GLY A 204 -12.62 -16.92 -1.46
CA GLY A 204 -12.59 -15.46 -1.26
C GLY A 204 -11.49 -15.01 -0.29
N GLN A 205 -11.25 -15.76 0.80
CA GLN A 205 -10.16 -15.45 1.72
C GLN A 205 -8.79 -15.76 1.12
N VAL A 206 -8.66 -16.83 0.33
CA VAL A 206 -7.42 -17.11 -0.42
C VAL A 206 -7.12 -15.98 -1.40
N ALA A 207 -8.12 -15.51 -2.16
CA ALA A 207 -7.97 -14.38 -3.07
C ALA A 207 -7.53 -13.10 -2.32
N THR A 208 -8.15 -12.82 -1.18
CA THR A 208 -7.80 -11.68 -0.31
C THR A 208 -6.35 -11.73 0.13
N GLY A 209 -5.88 -12.88 0.63
CA GLY A 209 -4.48 -13.06 1.05
C GLY A 209 -3.49 -12.94 -0.12
N ALA A 210 -3.81 -13.57 -1.25
CA ALA A 210 -2.91 -13.63 -2.40
C ALA A 210 -2.77 -12.24 -3.07
N LEU A 211 -3.88 -11.53 -3.27
CA LEU A 211 -3.85 -10.18 -3.84
C LEU A 211 -3.15 -9.20 -2.90
N THR A 212 -3.42 -9.25 -1.60
CA THR A 212 -2.76 -8.36 -0.64
C THR A 212 -1.23 -8.52 -0.69
N HIS A 213 -0.74 -9.76 -0.68
CA HIS A 213 0.69 -10.03 -0.79
C HIS A 213 1.26 -9.61 -2.15
N ALA A 214 0.58 -9.96 -3.26
CA ALA A 214 1.06 -9.64 -4.60
C ALA A 214 1.13 -8.13 -4.87
N VAL A 215 0.13 -7.38 -4.42
CA VAL A 215 0.12 -5.92 -4.51
C VAL A 215 1.25 -5.33 -3.69
N SER A 216 1.45 -5.80 -2.46
CA SER A 216 2.53 -5.33 -1.58
C SER A 216 3.91 -5.55 -2.22
N GLU A 217 4.20 -6.75 -2.73
CA GLU A 217 5.46 -7.04 -3.42
C GLU A 217 5.67 -6.10 -4.61
N ARG A 218 4.64 -5.89 -5.45
CA ARG A 218 4.77 -4.98 -6.59
C ARG A 218 4.96 -3.53 -6.17
N TYR A 219 4.23 -3.10 -5.15
CA TYR A 219 4.30 -1.75 -4.61
C TYR A 219 5.67 -1.45 -4.01
N LEU A 220 6.34 -2.45 -3.43
CA LEU A 220 7.72 -2.38 -2.94
C LEU A 220 8.77 -2.58 -4.05
N GLY A 221 8.37 -2.55 -5.33
CA GLY A 221 9.28 -2.68 -6.48
C GLY A 221 9.70 -4.11 -6.83
N ARG A 222 9.19 -5.13 -6.13
CA ARG A 222 9.52 -6.54 -6.39
C ARG A 222 8.63 -7.13 -7.50
N PRO A 223 9.09 -8.17 -8.20
CA PRO A 223 8.29 -8.84 -9.22
C PRO A 223 7.15 -9.66 -8.60
N VAL A 224 5.97 -9.63 -9.22
CA VAL A 224 4.81 -10.41 -8.75
C VAL A 224 5.00 -11.90 -9.05
N ARG A 225 5.11 -12.71 -7.99
CA ARG A 225 5.22 -14.18 -8.10
C ARG A 225 3.91 -14.85 -7.65
N ILE A 226 3.12 -15.33 -8.62
CA ILE A 226 1.78 -15.90 -8.41
C ILE A 226 1.78 -17.04 -7.38
N LEU A 227 2.66 -18.04 -7.53
CA LEU A 227 2.71 -19.20 -6.63
C LEU A 227 3.02 -18.82 -5.18
N SER A 228 3.94 -17.86 -4.98
CA SER A 228 4.31 -17.40 -3.64
C SER A 228 3.17 -16.66 -2.94
N ALA A 229 2.37 -15.91 -3.70
CA ALA A 229 1.20 -15.20 -3.19
C ALA A 229 0.15 -16.17 -2.66
N TYR A 230 -0.16 -17.22 -3.42
CA TYR A 230 -1.08 -18.28 -2.99
C TYR A 230 -0.57 -19.07 -1.78
N ARG A 231 0.73 -19.40 -1.75
CA ARG A 231 1.33 -20.10 -0.60
C ARG A 231 1.14 -19.30 0.69
N ILE A 232 1.38 -18.00 0.66
CA ILE A 232 1.24 -17.12 1.82
C ILE A 232 -0.24 -16.98 2.20
N ALA A 233 -1.13 -16.86 1.21
CA ALA A 233 -2.58 -16.83 1.44
C ALA A 233 -3.07 -18.09 2.17
N LEU A 234 -2.62 -19.28 1.74
CA LEU A 234 -2.97 -20.56 2.36
C LEU A 234 -2.40 -20.68 3.78
N MET A 235 -1.15 -20.26 4.00
CA MET A 235 -0.53 -20.26 5.34
C MET A 235 -1.24 -19.31 6.31
N ARG A 236 -1.90 -18.26 5.80
CA ARG A 236 -2.66 -17.28 6.59
C ARG A 236 -4.18 -17.47 6.49
N LEU A 237 -4.63 -18.61 5.96
CA LEU A 237 -6.05 -18.85 5.70
C LEU A 237 -6.87 -18.85 6.99
N PHE A 238 -6.41 -19.53 8.04
CA PHE A 238 -7.16 -19.59 9.30
C PHE A 238 -7.42 -18.21 9.94
N PRO A 239 -6.42 -17.33 10.13
CA PRO A 239 -6.67 -15.97 10.60
C PRO A 239 -7.59 -15.15 9.68
N LEU A 240 -7.46 -15.27 8.36
CA LEU A 240 -8.33 -14.57 7.40
C LEU A 240 -9.78 -15.05 7.48
N LEU A 241 -10.00 -16.37 7.60
CA LEU A 241 -11.33 -16.95 7.79
C LEU A 241 -11.97 -16.47 9.08
N PHE A 242 -11.23 -16.45 10.17
CA PHE A 242 -11.73 -15.96 11.45
C PHE A 242 -12.24 -14.51 11.34
N VAL A 243 -11.47 -13.65 10.67
CA VAL A 243 -11.84 -12.24 10.46
C VAL A 243 -13.02 -12.11 9.50
N GLY A 244 -13.06 -12.88 8.42
CA GLY A 244 -14.19 -12.90 7.49
C GLY A 244 -15.50 -13.32 8.15
N LEU A 245 -15.48 -14.39 8.96
CA LEU A 245 -16.62 -14.85 9.75
C LEU A 245 -17.03 -13.82 10.81
N SER A 246 -16.06 -13.20 11.48
CA SER A 246 -16.34 -12.14 12.47
C SER A 246 -17.00 -10.93 11.82
N PHE A 247 -16.54 -10.52 10.64
CA PHE A 247 -17.14 -9.44 9.87
C PHE A 247 -18.58 -9.77 9.44
N GLY A 248 -18.80 -11.00 8.96
CA GLY A 248 -20.13 -11.51 8.61
C GLY A 248 -21.08 -11.51 9.81
N LEU A 249 -20.63 -12.01 10.96
CA LEU A 249 -21.41 -12.05 12.19
C LEU A 249 -21.81 -10.66 12.69
N VAL A 250 -20.87 -9.71 12.74
CA VAL A 250 -21.17 -8.33 13.18
C VAL A 250 -22.14 -7.64 12.23
N THR A 251 -21.97 -7.85 10.92
CA THR A 251 -22.89 -7.30 9.91
C THR A 251 -24.29 -7.90 10.05
N PHE A 252 -24.37 -9.22 10.23
CA PHE A 252 -25.63 -9.93 10.45
C PHE A 252 -26.35 -9.48 11.72
N LEU A 253 -25.63 -9.34 12.85
CA LEU A 253 -26.20 -8.84 14.11
C LEU A 253 -26.66 -7.38 13.98
N GLY A 254 -25.85 -6.52 13.35
CA GLY A 254 -26.18 -5.11 13.16
C GLY A 254 -27.43 -4.91 12.31
N ILE A 255 -27.51 -5.58 11.15
CA ILE A 255 -28.68 -5.53 10.26
C ILE A 255 -29.87 -6.24 10.91
N GLY A 256 -29.64 -7.37 11.58
CA GLY A 256 -30.67 -8.19 12.22
C GLY A 256 -31.40 -7.44 13.35
N ILE A 257 -30.65 -6.76 14.23
CA ILE A 257 -31.24 -5.93 15.30
C ILE A 257 -32.13 -4.84 14.69
N VAL A 258 -31.64 -4.14 13.66
CA VAL A 258 -32.42 -3.10 12.97
C VAL A 258 -33.65 -3.69 12.27
N GLY A 259 -33.51 -4.84 11.62
CA GLY A 259 -34.61 -5.56 10.98
C GLY A 259 -35.69 -5.98 11.96
N ILE A 260 -35.32 -6.45 13.16
CA ILE A 260 -36.25 -6.78 14.24
C ILE A 260 -36.95 -5.51 14.72
N CYS A 261 -36.22 -4.41 14.98
CA CYS A 261 -36.81 -3.14 15.38
C CYS A 261 -37.83 -2.64 14.33
N ILE A 262 -37.47 -2.69 13.04
CA ILE A 262 -38.38 -2.34 11.95
C ILE A 262 -39.60 -3.26 11.94
N GLY A 263 -39.41 -4.58 12.05
CA GLY A 263 -40.50 -5.56 12.05
C GLY A 263 -41.52 -5.32 13.16
N VAL A 264 -41.04 -5.01 14.37
CA VAL A 264 -41.88 -4.73 15.55
C VAL A 264 -42.56 -3.36 15.46
N LEU A 265 -41.85 -2.31 15.03
CA LEU A 265 -42.39 -0.95 14.99
C LEU A 265 -43.27 -0.67 13.74
N ARG A 266 -43.06 -1.40 12.64
CA ARG A 266 -43.80 -1.19 11.38
C ARG A 266 -45.33 -1.20 11.52
N PRO A 267 -45.99 -2.18 12.16
CA PRO A 267 -47.45 -2.16 12.29
C PRO A 267 -47.94 -0.95 13.11
N ILE A 268 -47.20 -0.57 14.16
CA ILE A 268 -47.54 0.56 15.03
C ILE A 268 -47.41 1.89 14.27
N LEU A 269 -46.34 2.06 13.50
CA LEU A 269 -46.07 3.27 12.72
C LEU A 269 -47.01 3.41 11.52
N LEU A 270 -47.36 2.30 10.85
CA LEU A 270 -48.36 2.30 9.78
C LEU A 270 -49.75 2.71 10.30
N ALA A 271 -50.16 2.21 11.46
CA ALA A 271 -51.44 2.57 12.08
C ALA A 271 -51.55 4.06 12.45
N ARG A 272 -50.42 4.75 12.64
CA ARG A 272 -50.38 6.19 12.96
C ARG A 272 -50.05 7.10 11.79
N GLY A 273 -49.91 6.56 10.57
CA GLY A 273 -49.53 7.35 9.39
C GLY A 273 -48.09 7.89 9.42
N MET A 274 -47.21 7.30 10.25
CA MET A 274 -45.83 7.77 10.48
C MET A 274 -44.78 6.84 9.83
N SER A 275 -45.09 6.27 8.66
CA SER A 275 -44.24 5.27 8.00
C SER A 275 -42.85 5.79 7.61
N SER A 276 -42.69 7.10 7.41
CA SER A 276 -41.40 7.74 7.12
C SER A 276 -40.38 7.62 8.25
N LEU A 277 -40.81 7.40 9.50
CA LEU A 277 -39.90 7.20 10.64
C LEU A 277 -39.16 5.86 10.60
N LEU A 278 -39.62 4.90 9.79
CA LEU A 278 -38.91 3.62 9.58
C LEU A 278 -37.52 3.81 8.97
N PHE A 279 -37.33 4.84 8.14
CA PHE A 279 -36.01 5.15 7.57
C PHE A 279 -35.03 5.67 8.63
N LEU A 280 -35.52 6.38 9.65
CA LEU A 280 -34.69 6.86 10.75
C LEU A 280 -34.10 5.70 11.57
N LEU A 281 -34.83 4.59 11.69
CA LEU A 281 -34.39 3.37 12.39
C LEU A 281 -33.24 2.64 11.66
N LEU A 282 -33.04 2.90 10.36
CA LEU A 282 -31.93 2.34 9.59
C LEU A 282 -30.60 3.04 9.88
N LEU A 283 -30.63 4.33 10.24
CA LEU A 283 -29.42 5.15 10.41
C LEU A 283 -28.48 4.64 11.52
N PRO A 284 -28.97 4.26 12.73
CA PRO A 284 -28.10 3.71 13.77
C PRO A 284 -27.44 2.38 13.36
N GLY A 285 -28.18 1.49 12.69
CA GLY A 285 -27.63 0.23 12.20
C GLY A 285 -26.58 0.41 11.13
N LEU A 286 -26.84 1.30 10.17
CA LEU A 286 -25.87 1.66 9.13
C LEU A 286 -24.62 2.32 9.73
N GLY A 287 -24.80 3.21 10.72
CA GLY A 287 -23.69 3.83 11.44
C GLY A 287 -22.86 2.81 12.21
N PHE A 288 -23.52 1.86 12.88
CA PHE A 288 -22.87 0.78 13.63
C PHE A 288 -22.06 -0.14 12.72
N THR A 289 -22.65 -0.62 11.62
CA THR A 289 -21.96 -1.49 10.66
C THR A 289 -20.81 -0.76 9.98
N LEU A 290 -21.00 0.50 9.56
CA LEU A 290 -19.94 1.31 8.96
C LEU A 290 -18.79 1.56 9.94
N TRP A 291 -19.08 1.84 11.21
CA TRP A 291 -18.07 2.05 12.25
C TRP A 291 -17.19 0.80 12.45
N PHE A 292 -17.80 -0.39 12.53
CA PHE A 292 -17.07 -1.65 12.61
C PHE A 292 -16.31 -1.97 11.32
N ALA A 293 -16.91 -1.71 10.16
CA ALA A 293 -16.27 -1.95 8.88
C ALA A 293 -15.00 -1.12 8.71
N LEU A 294 -15.05 0.18 9.04
CA LEU A 294 -13.87 1.05 9.04
C LEU A 294 -12.82 0.59 10.06
N ARG A 295 -13.24 0.14 11.24
CA ARG A 295 -12.34 -0.34 12.30
C ARG A 295 -11.54 -1.58 11.84
N TRP A 296 -12.17 -2.49 11.12
CA TRP A 296 -11.56 -3.75 10.69
C TRP A 296 -11.09 -3.75 9.23
N LEU A 297 -11.16 -2.61 8.55
CA LEU A 297 -10.86 -2.44 7.13
C LEU A 297 -9.48 -3.00 6.75
N LEU A 298 -8.45 -2.72 7.56
CA LEU A 298 -7.06 -3.08 7.25
C LEU A 298 -6.62 -4.39 7.91
N THR A 299 -7.55 -5.19 8.44
CA THR A 299 -7.20 -6.42 9.17
C THR A 299 -6.54 -7.46 8.25
N ALA A 300 -7.02 -7.62 7.02
CA ALA A 300 -6.43 -8.54 6.05
C ALA A 300 -4.97 -8.14 5.68
N PRO A 301 -4.68 -6.88 5.29
CA PRO A 301 -3.31 -6.41 5.14
C PRO A 301 -2.42 -6.64 6.36
N VAL A 302 -2.92 -6.40 7.58
CA VAL A 302 -2.14 -6.64 8.80
C VAL A 302 -1.83 -8.13 9.00
N ILE A 303 -2.79 -9.03 8.77
CA ILE A 303 -2.55 -10.49 8.87
C ILE A 303 -1.50 -10.95 7.87
N VAL A 304 -1.63 -10.51 6.62
CA VAL A 304 -0.81 -10.99 5.51
C VAL A 304 0.60 -10.39 5.57
N LEU A 305 0.71 -9.09 5.86
CA LEU A 305 1.97 -8.34 5.79
C LEU A 305 2.70 -8.24 7.13
N GLU A 306 1.97 -8.06 8.24
CA GLU A 306 2.60 -8.05 9.58
C GLU A 306 2.63 -9.43 10.23
N GLY A 307 1.96 -10.44 9.66
CA GLY A 307 2.00 -11.82 10.14
C GLY A 307 1.34 -12.04 11.51
N ARG A 308 0.51 -11.11 11.97
CA ARG A 308 -0.15 -11.17 13.29
C ARG A 308 -1.31 -12.18 13.32
N GLY A 309 -1.62 -12.68 14.52
CA GLY A 309 -2.83 -13.47 14.77
C GLY A 309 -4.12 -12.63 14.60
N PRO A 310 -5.30 -13.28 14.50
CA PRO A 310 -6.55 -12.60 14.09
C PRO A 310 -6.98 -11.46 15.02
N LEU A 311 -7.06 -11.72 16.34
CA LEU A 311 -7.47 -10.70 17.31
C LEU A 311 -6.45 -9.54 17.41
N ALA A 312 -5.16 -9.86 17.38
CA ALA A 312 -4.10 -8.86 17.37
C ALA A 312 -4.13 -8.00 16.11
N ALA A 313 -4.44 -8.60 14.95
CA ALA A 313 -4.59 -7.88 13.69
C ALA A 313 -5.81 -6.95 13.67
N MET A 314 -6.94 -7.37 14.27
CA MET A 314 -8.14 -6.53 14.38
C MET A 314 -7.90 -5.32 15.29
N GLY A 315 -7.21 -5.51 16.42
CA GLY A 315 -6.79 -4.42 17.30
C GLY A 315 -5.85 -3.45 16.57
N ARG A 316 -4.86 -4.01 15.86
CA ARG A 316 -3.91 -3.26 15.06
C ARG A 316 -4.56 -2.45 13.93
N SER A 317 -5.51 -3.03 13.19
CA SER A 317 -6.30 -2.30 12.18
C SER A 317 -7.08 -1.13 12.81
N ALA A 318 -7.71 -1.36 13.97
CA ALA A 318 -8.43 -0.33 14.68
C ALA A 318 -7.50 0.83 15.10
N ASP A 319 -6.29 0.49 15.53
CA ASP A 319 -5.29 1.46 15.93
C ASP A 319 -4.73 2.23 14.74
N LEU A 320 -4.56 1.62 13.56
CA LEU A 320 -4.13 2.31 12.33
C LEU A 320 -5.21 3.28 11.80
N VAL A 321 -6.48 2.90 11.82
CA VAL A 321 -7.58 3.74 11.29
C VAL A 321 -8.01 4.83 12.28
N ARG A 322 -7.69 4.72 13.58
CA ARG A 322 -8.07 5.71 14.61
C ARG A 322 -7.57 7.12 14.26
N GLY A 323 -8.44 8.11 14.19
CA GLY A 323 -8.06 9.49 13.81
C GLY A 323 -7.98 9.76 12.30
N PHE A 324 -7.97 8.71 11.46
CA PHE A 324 -8.00 8.83 9.99
C PHE A 324 -9.24 8.18 9.35
N ARG A 325 -10.33 8.01 10.14
CA ARG A 325 -11.58 7.36 9.69
C ARG A 325 -12.21 8.05 8.48
N CYS A 326 -12.26 9.38 8.46
CA CYS A 326 -12.83 10.12 7.33
C CYS A 326 -11.97 9.99 6.07
N HIS A 327 -10.64 9.88 6.23
CA HIS A 327 -9.74 9.65 5.11
C HIS A 327 -9.94 8.24 4.50
N ALA A 328 -10.01 7.21 5.35
CA ALA A 328 -10.33 5.84 4.93
C ALA A 328 -11.73 5.74 4.30
N LEU A 329 -12.73 6.40 4.89
CA LEU A 329 -14.07 6.49 4.34
C LEU A 329 -14.08 7.18 2.98
N GLY A 330 -13.31 8.26 2.80
CA GLY A 330 -13.17 8.94 1.51
C GLY A 330 -12.65 8.02 0.41
N VAL A 331 -11.62 7.22 0.71
CA VAL A 331 -11.10 6.19 -0.22
C VAL A 331 -12.19 5.15 -0.54
N LEU A 332 -12.88 4.64 0.48
CA LEU A 332 -13.96 3.66 0.29
C LEU A 332 -15.15 4.20 -0.51
N LEU A 333 -15.52 5.47 -0.32
CA LEU A 333 -16.60 6.10 -1.08
C LEU A 333 -16.21 6.30 -2.55
N LEU A 334 -14.98 6.72 -2.83
CA LEU A 334 -14.48 6.85 -4.19
C LEU A 334 -14.42 5.49 -4.90
N LEU A 335 -13.90 4.46 -4.23
CA LEU A 335 -13.93 3.10 -4.77
C LEU A 335 -15.39 2.62 -4.94
N GLY A 336 -16.22 2.78 -3.91
CA GLY A 336 -17.62 2.38 -3.92
C GLY A 336 -18.38 2.99 -5.10
N PHE A 337 -18.12 4.26 -5.43
CA PHE A 337 -18.66 4.92 -6.61
C PHE A 337 -18.23 4.24 -7.92
N VAL A 338 -16.95 3.90 -8.07
CA VAL A 338 -16.43 3.17 -9.25
C VAL A 338 -17.10 1.78 -9.36
N PHE A 339 -17.18 1.05 -8.25
CA PHE A 339 -17.79 -0.29 -8.19
C PHE A 339 -19.31 -0.28 -8.35
N SER A 340 -19.99 0.81 -8.00
CA SER A 340 -21.43 0.94 -8.21
C SER A 340 -21.74 1.41 -9.63
N VAL A 341 -21.18 2.53 -10.06
CA VAL A 341 -21.63 3.22 -11.28
C VAL A 341 -21.28 2.42 -12.53
N ALA A 342 -20.05 1.95 -12.67
CA ALA A 342 -19.61 1.34 -13.92
C ALA A 342 -20.33 0.00 -14.23
N PRO A 343 -20.42 -0.97 -13.29
CA PRO A 343 -21.14 -2.22 -13.53
C PRO A 343 -22.65 -2.05 -13.70
N HIS A 344 -23.28 -1.19 -12.90
CA HIS A 344 -24.73 -0.97 -13.00
C HIS A 344 -25.09 -0.24 -14.29
N SER A 345 -24.31 0.77 -14.71
CA SER A 345 -24.53 1.47 -15.98
C SER A 345 -24.40 0.52 -17.18
N LEU A 346 -23.41 -0.37 -17.18
CA LEU A 346 -23.25 -1.38 -18.23
C LEU A 346 -24.43 -2.36 -18.23
N GLY A 347 -24.82 -2.87 -17.05
CA GLY A 347 -25.96 -3.78 -16.92
C GLY A 347 -27.26 -3.15 -17.43
N SER A 348 -27.56 -1.93 -16.99
CA SER A 348 -28.73 -1.17 -17.44
C SER A 348 -28.72 -0.90 -18.95
N LEU A 349 -27.56 -0.56 -19.53
CA LEU A 349 -27.42 -0.36 -20.98
C LEU A 349 -27.68 -1.65 -21.76
N LEU A 350 -27.12 -2.78 -21.32
CA LEU A 350 -27.34 -4.08 -21.99
C LEU A 350 -28.80 -4.52 -21.90
N SER A 351 -29.46 -4.29 -20.76
CA SER A 351 -30.89 -4.54 -20.60
C SER A 351 -31.74 -3.64 -21.50
N LEU A 352 -31.37 -2.36 -21.65
CA LEU A 352 -32.06 -1.42 -22.55
C LEU A 352 -31.96 -1.85 -24.02
N LEU A 353 -30.82 -2.42 -24.42
CA LEU A 353 -30.59 -2.96 -25.77
C LEU A 353 -31.32 -4.29 -26.02
N GLN A 354 -32.26 -4.68 -25.15
CA GLN A 354 -33.01 -5.95 -25.21
C GLN A 354 -32.11 -7.18 -25.36
N ARG A 355 -30.88 -7.13 -24.81
CA ARG A 355 -30.03 -8.32 -24.72
C ARG A 355 -30.62 -9.28 -23.69
N ASP A 356 -30.49 -10.58 -23.97
CA ASP A 356 -30.92 -11.62 -23.03
C ASP A 356 -30.37 -11.33 -21.62
N GLY A 357 -31.20 -11.57 -20.60
CA GLY A 357 -30.82 -11.28 -19.20
C GLY A 357 -29.52 -11.97 -18.77
N ILE A 358 -29.20 -13.10 -19.38
CA ILE A 358 -27.93 -13.84 -19.19
C ILE A 358 -26.74 -13.02 -19.70
N VAL A 359 -26.86 -12.39 -20.88
CA VAL A 359 -25.81 -11.55 -21.47
C VAL A 359 -25.62 -10.28 -20.65
N ALA A 360 -26.71 -9.64 -20.23
CA ALA A 360 -26.66 -8.45 -19.39
C ALA A 360 -26.04 -8.73 -18.00
N GLY A 361 -26.45 -9.83 -17.36
CA GLY A 361 -25.90 -10.28 -16.08
C GLY A 361 -24.44 -10.70 -16.18
N GLY A 362 -24.09 -11.49 -17.21
CA GLY A 362 -22.72 -11.94 -17.45
C GLY A 362 -21.75 -10.79 -17.72
N GLY A 363 -22.15 -9.80 -18.52
CA GLY A 363 -21.36 -8.59 -18.78
C GLY A 363 -21.09 -7.77 -17.51
N ARG A 364 -22.11 -7.62 -16.65
CA ARG A 364 -21.96 -6.96 -15.34
C ARG A 364 -20.98 -7.72 -14.43
N LEU A 365 -21.15 -9.03 -14.28
CA LEU A 365 -20.28 -9.86 -13.42
C LEU A 365 -18.82 -9.85 -13.91
N LEU A 366 -18.61 -9.89 -15.23
CA LEU A 366 -17.29 -9.80 -15.82
C LEU A 366 -16.63 -8.45 -15.47
N LEU A 367 -17.37 -7.34 -15.59
CA LEU A 367 -16.85 -6.02 -15.24
C LEU A 367 -16.55 -5.89 -13.74
N GLU A 368 -17.42 -6.43 -12.87
CA GLU A 368 -17.16 -6.49 -11.42
C GLU A 368 -15.88 -7.28 -11.11
N ALA A 369 -15.67 -8.44 -11.75
CA ALA A 369 -14.46 -9.26 -11.57
C ALA A 369 -13.19 -8.55 -12.07
N ILE A 370 -13.29 -7.78 -13.16
CA ILE A 370 -12.19 -6.94 -13.67
C ILE A 370 -11.87 -5.81 -12.68
N LEU A 371 -12.88 -5.16 -12.11
CA LEU A 371 -12.64 -4.05 -11.20
C LEU A 371 -12.14 -4.52 -9.82
N LEU A 372 -12.48 -5.73 -9.38
CA LEU A 372 -12.21 -6.20 -8.02
C LEU A 372 -10.75 -6.10 -7.54
N PRO A 373 -9.69 -6.40 -8.33
CA PRO A 373 -8.32 -6.20 -7.89
C PRO A 373 -7.99 -4.74 -7.55
N LEU A 374 -8.66 -3.76 -8.16
CA LEU A 374 -8.49 -2.34 -7.84
C LEU A 374 -8.81 -2.05 -6.37
N PHE A 375 -9.81 -2.73 -5.79
CA PHE A 375 -10.14 -2.59 -4.38
C PHE A 375 -8.99 -3.05 -3.48
N PHE A 376 -8.40 -4.20 -3.78
CA PHE A 376 -7.26 -4.73 -3.01
C PHE A 376 -6.02 -3.86 -3.16
N VAL A 377 -5.77 -3.33 -4.36
CA VAL A 377 -4.69 -2.37 -4.60
C VAL A 377 -4.86 -1.16 -3.69
N ALA A 378 -6.03 -0.54 -3.71
CA ALA A 378 -6.32 0.64 -2.91
C ALA A 378 -6.27 0.36 -1.41
N LEU A 379 -6.69 -0.83 -0.96
CA LEU A 379 -6.63 -1.23 0.43
C LEU A 379 -5.18 -1.34 0.95
N VAL A 380 -4.30 -1.93 0.14
CA VAL A 380 -2.87 -2.06 0.48
C VAL A 380 -2.19 -0.68 0.45
N LEU A 381 -2.50 0.16 -0.53
CA LEU A 381 -1.98 1.53 -0.58
C LEU A 381 -2.46 2.36 0.62
N LEU A 382 -3.74 2.23 1.00
CA LEU A 382 -4.29 2.86 2.22
C LEU A 382 -3.61 2.33 3.49
N TYR A 383 -3.30 1.03 3.54
CA TYR A 383 -2.53 0.46 4.65
C TYR A 383 -1.15 1.10 4.78
N TYR A 384 -0.39 1.21 3.68
CA TYR A 384 0.92 1.86 3.70
C TYR A 384 0.81 3.35 4.04
N ASP A 385 -0.18 4.06 3.50
CA ASP A 385 -0.42 5.47 3.81
C ASP A 385 -0.67 5.69 5.32
N LEU A 386 -1.56 4.90 5.92
CA LEU A 386 -1.86 5.05 7.35
C LEU A 386 -0.68 4.65 8.24
N ARG A 387 0.17 3.71 7.82
CA ARG A 387 1.40 3.38 8.53
C ARG A 387 2.43 4.50 8.43
N VAL A 388 2.61 5.11 7.26
CA VAL A 388 3.48 6.29 7.09
C VAL A 388 3.03 7.42 8.00
N ARG A 389 1.72 7.73 8.01
CA ARG A 389 1.17 8.82 8.84
C ARG A 389 1.30 8.61 10.35
N LYS A 390 1.44 7.37 10.80
CA LYS A 390 1.43 7.02 12.24
C LYS A 390 2.75 6.57 12.82
N GLU A 391 3.58 5.97 11.99
CA GLU A 391 4.73 5.20 12.43
C GLU A 391 6.03 5.69 11.77
N ASP A 392 5.99 6.73 10.92
CA ASP A 392 7.11 7.13 10.08
C ASP A 392 7.73 5.91 9.37
N PHE A 393 6.87 5.02 8.87
CA PHE A 393 7.21 3.70 8.33
C PHE A 393 8.34 3.71 7.28
N GLY A 394 8.53 4.84 6.57
CA GLY A 394 9.67 5.01 5.67
C GLY A 394 11.02 4.81 6.37
N ILE A 395 11.19 5.26 7.61
CA ILE A 395 12.46 5.18 8.36
C ILE A 395 12.70 3.75 8.88
N GLU A 396 11.65 3.06 9.32
CA GLU A 396 11.76 1.70 9.88
C GLU A 396 11.99 0.64 8.81
N GLU A 397 11.42 0.80 7.61
CA GLU A 397 11.69 -0.11 6.49
C GLU A 397 13.10 0.11 5.91
N ILE A 398 13.56 1.37 5.84
CA ILE A 398 14.97 1.71 5.57
C ILE A 398 15.88 1.06 6.63
N ARG A 399 15.52 1.15 7.92
CA ARG A 399 16.26 0.52 9.02
C ARG A 399 16.24 -1.01 8.98
N GLY A 400 15.11 -1.60 8.62
CA GLY A 400 14.96 -3.05 8.46
C GLY A 400 15.74 -3.60 7.26
N TRP A 401 15.83 -2.81 6.18
CA TRP A 401 16.78 -3.07 5.08
C TRP A 401 18.22 -3.04 5.56
N ILE A 402 18.59 -2.04 6.37
CA ILE A 402 19.93 -1.92 6.98
C ILE A 402 20.26 -3.12 7.90
N GLU A 403 19.26 -3.65 8.63
CA GLU A 403 19.46 -4.70 9.63
C GLU A 403 19.36 -6.13 9.06
N LYS A 404 18.56 -6.39 8.01
CA LYS A 404 18.38 -7.75 7.44
C LYS A 404 19.45 -8.19 6.44
N GLU A 405 20.29 -7.27 5.99
CA GLU A 405 21.47 -7.58 5.15
C GLU A 405 22.79 -7.44 5.93
N GLY A 406 22.72 -7.31 7.26
CA GLY A 406 23.84 -7.48 8.18
C GLY A 406 24.03 -8.95 8.58
#